data_AF-A0A960FE52-F1
#
_entry.id   AF-A0A960FE52-F1
#
_cell.length_a   1.000
_cell.length_b   1.000
_cell.length_c   1.000
_cell.angle_alpha   90.00
_cell.angle_beta   90.00
_cell.angle_gamma   90.00
#
_symmetry.space_group_name_H-M   'P 1'
#
loop_
_entity.id
_entity.type
_entity.pdbx_description
1 polymer ?
#
loop_
_entity_poly.entity_id
_entity_poly.type
_entity_poly.pdbx_seq_one_letter_code
_entity_poly.pdbx_strand_id
1 'polypeptide(L)'
;MRSLRKRDVETLLADYDGDPVGALAAAMQQVLEMPGEVFPALVRAAGLPVDRQRRLLDHEVDALDELARELNETRTLGSAATPAGR
;
A
#
# COMPACT_ATOMS: atom_id res chain seq x y z
N MET A 1 0.91 -10.67 -7.69
CA MET A 1 1.56 -9.65 -6.85
C MET A 1 2.82 -9.20 -7.54
N ARG A 2 2.76 -7.96 -8.03
CA ARG A 2 3.82 -7.35 -8.82
C ARG A 2 4.58 -6.34 -7.97
N SER A 3 5.87 -6.14 -8.27
CA SER A 3 6.63 -5.05 -7.68
C SER A 3 6.41 -3.73 -8.44
N LEU A 4 6.24 -2.63 -7.70
CA LEU A 4 6.22 -1.26 -8.21
C LEU A 4 7.52 -0.95 -8.95
N ARG A 5 7.40 -0.20 -10.05
CA ARG A 5 8.56 0.38 -10.72
C ARG A 5 8.99 1.64 -9.97
N LYS A 6 10.23 2.06 -10.18
CA LYS A 6 10.77 3.31 -9.62
C LYS A 6 9.86 4.52 -9.90
N ARG A 7 9.34 4.62 -11.13
CA ARG A 7 8.43 5.71 -11.53
C ARG A 7 7.11 5.70 -10.76
N ASP A 8 6.60 4.52 -10.44
CA ASP A 8 5.33 4.37 -9.71
C ASP A 8 5.53 4.84 -8.26
N VAL A 9 6.69 4.54 -7.66
CA VAL A 9 7.08 5.04 -6.34
C VAL A 9 7.33 6.55 -6.33
N GLU A 10 8.03 7.08 -7.35
CA GLU A 10 8.25 8.52 -7.49
C GLU A 10 6.92 9.27 -7.60
N THR A 11 5.95 8.70 -8.33
CA THR A 11 4.59 9.26 -8.46
C THR A 11 3.84 9.19 -7.12
N LEU A 12 3.89 8.04 -6.44
CA LEU A 12 3.32 7.88 -5.10
C LEU A 12 3.81 8.98 -4.16
N LEU A 13 5.13 9.19 -4.07
CA LEU A 13 5.70 10.18 -3.15
C LEU A 13 5.40 11.62 -3.58
N ALA A 14 5.30 11.90 -4.88
CA ALA A 14 4.97 13.23 -5.37
C ALA A 14 3.52 13.62 -5.06
N ASP A 15 2.59 12.67 -5.15
CA ASP A 15 1.16 12.91 -4.95
C ASP A 15 0.75 12.78 -3.46
N TYR A 16 1.56 12.10 -2.64
CA TYR A 16 1.25 11.78 -1.25
C TYR A 16 0.97 13.01 -0.38
N ASP A 17 1.73 14.09 -0.53
CA ASP A 17 1.57 15.32 0.26
C ASP A 17 0.22 16.03 -0.02
N GLY A 18 -0.37 15.79 -1.20
CA GLY A 18 -1.63 16.41 -1.62
C GLY A 18 -2.85 15.50 -1.45
N ASP A 19 -2.71 14.21 -1.76
CA ASP A 19 -3.75 13.20 -1.63
C ASP A 19 -3.14 11.84 -1.24
N PRO A 20 -2.89 11.59 0.05
CA PRO A 20 -2.22 10.37 0.50
C PRO A 20 -3.03 9.11 0.18
N VAL A 21 -4.36 9.18 0.29
CA VAL A 21 -5.26 8.04 0.02
C VAL A 21 -5.29 7.73 -1.47
N GLY A 22 -5.43 8.75 -2.33
CA GLY A 22 -5.40 8.57 -3.78
C GLY A 22 -4.06 8.05 -4.28
N ALA A 23 -2.95 8.59 -3.77
CA ALA A 23 -1.61 8.17 -4.12
C ALA A 23 -1.34 6.71 -3.73
N LEU A 24 -1.72 6.33 -2.50
CA LEU A 24 -1.63 4.95 -2.03
C LEU A 24 -2.53 4.01 -2.83
N ALA A 25 -3.77 4.41 -3.13
CA ALA A 25 -4.67 3.61 -3.95
C ALA A 25 -4.06 3.31 -5.33
N ALA A 26 -3.53 4.32 -6.02
CA ALA A 26 -2.90 4.14 -7.33
C ALA A 26 -1.72 3.15 -7.26
N ALA A 27 -0.86 3.26 -6.23
CA ALA A 27 0.22 2.33 -6.01
C ALA A 27 -0.28 0.90 -5.72
N MET A 28 -1.30 0.75 -4.87
CA MET A 28 -1.89 -0.54 -4.54
C MET A 28 -2.55 -1.23 -5.74
N GLN A 29 -3.23 -0.48 -6.62
CA GLN A 29 -3.79 -1.01 -7.86
C GLN A 29 -2.71 -1.68 -8.73
N GLN A 30 -1.51 -1.09 -8.79
CA GLN A 30 -0.41 -1.66 -9.58
C GLN A 30 0.16 -2.95 -8.95
N VAL A 31 0.31 -2.97 -7.62
CA VAL A 31 0.88 -4.11 -6.91
C VAL A 31 -0.06 -5.30 -6.87
N LEU A 32 -1.35 -5.03 -6.62
CA LEU A 32 -2.41 -6.03 -6.54
C LEU A 32 -2.95 -6.42 -7.93
N GLU A 33 -2.53 -5.70 -8.97
CA GLU A 33 -2.99 -5.92 -10.35
C GLU A 33 -4.52 -5.73 -10.48
N MET A 34 -5.05 -4.77 -9.72
CA MET A 34 -6.48 -4.42 -9.62
C MET A 34 -6.71 -2.97 -10.08
N PRO A 35 -6.55 -2.66 -11.38
CA PRO A 35 -6.73 -1.28 -11.88
C PRO A 35 -8.17 -0.80 -11.70
N GLY A 36 -8.34 0.46 -11.29
CA GLY A 36 -9.65 1.09 -11.13
C GLY A 36 -10.38 0.78 -9.83
N GLU A 37 -9.83 -0.08 -8.97
CA GLU A 37 -10.39 -0.36 -7.65
C GLU A 37 -10.16 0.77 -6.65
N VAL A 38 -11.08 0.91 -5.71
CA VAL A 38 -11.01 1.97 -4.69
C VAL A 38 -10.19 1.54 -3.49
N PHE A 39 -9.60 2.51 -2.78
CA PHE A 39 -8.73 2.27 -1.63
C PHE A 39 -9.28 1.24 -0.62
N PRO A 40 -10.56 1.29 -0.19
CA PRO A 40 -11.08 0.29 0.74
C PRO A 40 -11.09 -1.15 0.22
N ALA A 41 -11.34 -1.33 -1.08
CA ALA A 41 -11.34 -2.64 -1.70
C ALA A 41 -9.89 -3.18 -1.81
N LEU A 42 -8.95 -2.32 -2.17
CA LEU A 42 -7.52 -2.64 -2.22
C LEU A 42 -6.96 -3.03 -0.84
N VAL A 43 -7.33 -2.30 0.23
CA VAL A 43 -6.92 -2.63 1.61
C VAL A 43 -7.41 -4.01 2.04
N ARG A 44 -8.65 -4.37 1.69
CA ARG A 44 -9.22 -5.69 1.96
C ARG A 44 -8.56 -6.79 1.14
N ALA A 45 -8.23 -6.50 -0.13
CA ALA A 45 -7.58 -7.43 -1.04
C ALA A 45 -6.08 -7.64 -0.73
N ALA A 46 -5.43 -6.66 -0.08
CA ALA A 46 -4.01 -6.71 0.24
C ALA A 46 -3.62 -7.78 1.28
N GLY A 47 -4.59 -8.44 1.93
CA GLY A 47 -4.31 -9.49 2.91
C GLY A 47 -3.60 -9.00 4.18
N LEU A 48 -3.71 -7.71 4.49
CA LEU A 48 -3.10 -7.09 5.68
C LEU A 48 -3.80 -7.56 6.98
N PRO A 49 -3.15 -7.49 8.15
CA PRO A 49 -3.80 -7.77 9.43
C PRO A 49 -5.04 -6.88 9.64
N VAL A 50 -6.08 -7.41 10.29
CA VAL A 50 -7.38 -6.72 10.49
C VAL A 50 -7.21 -5.36 11.17
N ASP A 51 -6.36 -5.26 12.18
CA ASP A 51 -6.09 -3.99 12.86
C ASP A 51 -5.47 -2.96 11.92
N ARG A 52 -4.51 -3.38 11.08
CA ARG A 52 -3.88 -2.50 10.08
C ARG A 52 -4.88 -2.09 9.00
N GLN A 53 -5.72 -3.01 8.53
CA GLN A 53 -6.80 -2.67 7.61
C GLN A 53 -7.74 -1.63 8.22
N ARG A 54 -8.13 -1.79 9.49
CA ARG A 54 -9.00 -0.81 10.16
C ARG A 54 -8.35 0.57 10.22
N ARG A 55 -7.10 0.66 10.68
CA ARG A 55 -6.36 1.93 10.76
C ARG A 55 -6.21 2.61 9.39
N LEU A 56 -5.95 1.84 8.33
CA LEU A 56 -5.91 2.34 6.96
C LEU A 56 -7.28 2.82 6.49
N LEU A 57 -8.35 2.09 6.76
CA LEU A 57 -9.72 2.47 6.40
C LEU A 57 -10.23 3.68 7.18
N ASP A 58 -9.74 3.87 8.41
CA ASP A 58 -9.99 5.05 9.24
C ASP A 58 -9.11 6.25 8.81
N HIS A 59 -8.28 6.07 7.79
CA HIS A 59 -7.31 7.05 7.28
C HIS A 59 -6.37 7.60 8.38
N GLU A 60 -5.96 6.74 9.32
CA GLU A 60 -4.94 7.12 10.30
C GLU A 60 -3.62 7.46 9.60
N VAL A 61 -3.15 8.69 9.80
CA VAL A 61 -1.93 9.21 9.16
C VAL A 61 -0.74 8.28 9.37
N ASP A 62 -0.52 7.82 10.60
CA ASP A 62 0.59 6.90 10.92
C ASP A 62 0.52 5.60 10.11
N ALA A 63 -0.68 5.07 9.86
CA ALA A 63 -0.86 3.84 9.10
C ALA A 63 -0.67 4.06 7.59
N LEU A 64 -1.11 5.21 7.08
CA LEU A 64 -0.88 5.63 5.69
C LEU A 64 0.61 5.84 5.44
N ASP A 65 1.31 6.52 6.36
CA ASP A 65 2.76 6.76 6.27
C ASP A 65 3.55 5.45 6.32
N GLU A 66 3.15 4.53 7.19
CA GLU A 66 3.74 3.19 7.28
C GLU A 66 3.57 2.42 5.96
N LEU A 67 2.39 2.50 5.34
CA LEU A 67 2.14 1.86 4.04
C LEU A 67 2.93 2.52 2.90
N ALA A 68 2.98 3.85 2.85
CA ALA A 68 3.76 4.59 1.87
C ALA A 68 5.24 4.23 1.95
N ARG A 69 5.76 4.14 3.18
CA ARG A 69 7.13 3.71 3.46
C ARG A 69 7.38 2.27 3.00
N GLU A 70 6.50 1.33 3.33
CA GLU A 70 6.62 -0.06 2.89
C GLU A 70 6.64 -0.18 1.36
N LEU A 71 5.75 0.54 0.68
CA LEU A 71 5.68 0.58 -0.78
C LEU A 71 6.92 1.23 -1.39
N ASN A 72 7.51 2.24 -0.75
CA ASN A 72 8.74 2.86 -1.21
C ASN A 72 9.97 1.94 -1.03
N GLU A 73 10.09 1.29 0.13
CA GLU A 73 11.24 0.44 0.48
C GLU A 73 11.20 -0.91 -0.24
N THR A 74 10.07 -1.59 -0.20
CA THR A 74 9.93 -2.97 -0.71
C THR A 74 9.40 -3.01 -2.13
N ARG A 75 8.73 -1.93 -2.57
CA ARG A 75 8.03 -1.87 -3.86
C ARG A 75 6.99 -2.99 -3.99
N THR A 76 6.50 -3.57 -2.90
CA THR A 76 5.55 -4.68 -2.89
C THR A 76 4.58 -4.50 -1.73
N LEU A 77 3.47 -5.25 -1.73
CA LEU A 77 2.53 -5.33 -0.61
C LEU A 77 2.63 -6.76 -0.06
N GLY A 78 2.99 -6.91 1.20
CA GLY A 78 3.14 -8.21 1.86
C GLY A 78 4.51 -8.84 1.63
N SER A 79 5.12 -9.48 2.62
CA SER A 79 4.59 -10.02 3.86
C SER A 79 5.31 -9.39 5.06
N ALA A 80 4.57 -9.08 6.13
CA ALA A 80 5.16 -9.19 7.47
C ALA A 80 5.89 -10.54 7.50
N ALA A 81 7.19 -10.48 7.79
CA ALA A 81 8.13 -11.59 7.65
C ALA A 81 7.48 -12.97 7.84
N THR A 82 7.61 -13.84 6.84
CA THR A 82 7.70 -15.26 7.13
C THR A 82 9.15 -15.47 7.58
N PRO A 83 9.50 -15.53 8.88
CA PRO A 83 10.69 -16.27 9.24
C PRO A 83 10.41 -17.70 8.79
N ALA A 84 11.10 -18.16 7.74
CA ALA A 84 11.14 -19.56 7.40
C ALA A 84 11.59 -20.30 8.66
N GLY A 85 10.65 -21.00 9.28
CA GLY A 85 10.88 -21.76 10.49
C GLY A 85 11.62 -23.06 10.19
N ARG A 86 12.56 -23.36 11.08
CA ARG A 86 13.26 -24.63 11.36
C ARG A 86 14.30 -25.14 10.37
#